data_AF-A0AA47J180-F1
#
_entry.id   AF-A0AA47J180-F1
#
_cell.length_a   1.000
_cell.length_b   1.000
_cell.length_c   1.000
_cell.angle_alpha   90.00
_cell.angle_beta   90.00
_cell.angle_gamma   90.00
#
_symmetry.space_group_name_H-M   'P 1'
#
loop_
_entity.id
_entity.type
_entity.pdbx_description
1 polymer ?
#
loop_
_entity_poly.entity_id
_entity_poly.type
_entity_poly.pdbx_seq_one_letter_code
_entity_poly.pdbx_strand_id
1 'polypeptide(L)'
;MLKKKSPTWDFVVESYSIFLCYELIDLDRARQLIPDGFELIKTKIFSDDTPKFYAILGSFNVHTSAFAGTRLEVNIIARNKRNNLLSWVIIDYDTNTLSHDVSKGVIDSTTEYALLTTNYDGTIIVDFNNRQKTER
;
A
#
# COMPACT_ATOMS: atom_id res chain seq x y z
N MET A 1 21.15 5.84 -35.61
CA MET A 1 21.36 5.18 -34.30
C MET A 1 20.11 5.41 -33.46
N LEU A 2 19.19 4.43 -33.44
CA LEU A 2 17.99 4.50 -32.61
C LEU A 2 18.43 4.40 -31.15
N LYS A 3 18.20 5.44 -30.34
CA LYS A 3 18.36 5.35 -28.87
C LYS A 3 17.47 4.21 -28.40
N LYS A 4 18.09 3.11 -27.95
CA LYS A 4 17.40 2.06 -27.20
C LYS A 4 16.76 2.76 -26.00
N LYS A 5 15.44 2.89 -25.95
CA LYS A 5 14.75 3.37 -24.75
C LYS A 5 15.14 2.40 -23.64
N SER A 6 15.97 2.84 -22.70
CA SER A 6 16.15 2.11 -21.44
C SER A 6 14.74 1.94 -20.85
N PRO A 7 14.35 0.73 -20.42
CA PRO A 7 13.07 0.56 -19.75
C PRO A 7 13.05 1.47 -18.53
N THR A 8 12.14 2.44 -18.53
CA THR A 8 11.90 3.33 -17.40
C THR A 8 11.09 2.54 -16.39
N TRP A 9 11.78 1.96 -15.39
CA TRP A 9 11.15 1.28 -14.27
C TRP A 9 10.76 2.33 -13.23
N ASP A 10 9.66 3.03 -13.50
CA ASP A 10 9.27 4.19 -12.68
C ASP A 10 8.76 3.75 -11.30
N PHE A 11 8.09 2.58 -11.20
CA PHE A 11 7.65 1.97 -9.95
C PHE A 11 7.36 0.47 -10.14
N VAL A 12 8.08 -0.39 -9.42
CA VAL A 12 7.93 -1.85 -9.46
C VAL A 12 7.60 -2.34 -8.07
N VAL A 13 6.49 -3.06 -7.93
CA VAL A 13 6.21 -3.92 -6.78
C VAL A 13 6.77 -5.30 -7.11
N GLU A 14 7.66 -5.83 -6.26
CA GLU A 14 8.28 -7.12 -6.51
C GLU A 14 7.28 -8.28 -6.46
N SER A 15 7.59 -9.39 -7.13
CA SER A 15 6.70 -10.56 -7.20
C SER A 15 6.43 -11.21 -5.84
N TYR A 16 7.38 -11.12 -4.90
CA TYR A 16 7.22 -11.64 -3.53
C TYR A 16 6.53 -10.60 -2.65
N SER A 17 5.23 -10.43 -2.90
CA SER A 17 4.37 -9.46 -2.23
C SER A 17 3.13 -10.14 -1.67
N ILE A 18 2.61 -9.58 -0.58
CA ILE A 18 1.48 -10.15 0.14
C ILE A 18 0.43 -9.07 0.29
N PHE A 19 -0.81 -9.41 -0.08
CA PHE A 19 -1.96 -8.54 0.07
C PHE A 19 -3.09 -9.32 0.71
N LEU A 20 -3.44 -8.93 1.93
CA LEU A 20 -4.53 -9.52 2.68
C LEU A 20 -5.73 -8.58 2.59
N CYS A 21 -6.82 -9.06 2.01
CA CYS A 21 -8.03 -8.29 1.81
C CYS A 21 -9.07 -8.64 2.88
N TYR A 22 -9.50 -7.65 3.65
CA TYR A 22 -10.43 -7.81 4.77
C TYR A 22 -11.69 -6.98 4.54
N GLU A 23 -12.84 -7.55 4.87
CA GLU A 23 -14.10 -6.81 4.88
C GLU A 23 -14.08 -5.75 6.00
N LEU A 24 -14.46 -4.53 5.66
CA LEU A 24 -14.64 -3.44 6.62
C LEU A 24 -15.93 -3.65 7.41
N ILE A 25 -15.80 -3.72 8.73
CA ILE A 25 -16.93 -3.83 9.66
C ILE A 25 -17.40 -2.47 10.20
N ASP A 26 -16.48 -1.52 10.38
CA ASP A 26 -16.77 -0.16 10.86
C ASP A 26 -16.64 0.83 9.69
N LEU A 27 -17.78 1.06 9.02
CA LEU A 27 -17.83 1.93 7.84
C LEU A 27 -17.73 3.41 8.19
N ASP A 28 -18.17 3.81 9.39
CA ASP A 28 -18.11 5.21 9.81
C ASP A 28 -16.67 5.60 10.10
N ARG A 29 -15.92 4.73 10.78
CA ARG A 29 -14.48 4.93 10.95
C ARG A 29 -13.74 4.94 9.61
N ALA A 30 -14.07 4.01 8.71
CA ALA A 30 -13.45 3.96 7.38
C ALA A 30 -13.69 5.26 6.57
N ARG A 31 -14.90 5.83 6.64
CA ARG A 31 -15.20 7.12 5.98
C ARG A 31 -14.40 8.29 6.52
N GLN A 32 -14.10 8.29 7.82
CA GLN A 32 -13.27 9.33 8.44
C GLN A 32 -11.78 9.23 8.06
N LEU A 33 -11.34 8.04 7.64
CA LEU A 33 -9.94 7.79 7.29
C LEU A 33 -9.62 8.13 5.83
N ILE A 34 -10.58 7.97 4.92
CA ILE A 34 -10.37 8.29 3.51
C ILE A 34 -10.43 9.81 3.28
N PRO A 35 -9.62 10.38 2.35
CA PRO A 35 -9.70 11.80 2.03
C PRO A 35 -11.02 12.20 1.37
N ASP A 36 -11.44 13.46 1.51
CA ASP A 36 -12.71 13.99 0.98
C ASP A 36 -12.96 13.73 -0.51
N GLY A 37 -11.90 13.65 -1.31
CA GLY A 37 -11.95 13.33 -2.75
C GLY A 37 -12.36 11.89 -3.07
N PHE A 38 -12.55 11.04 -2.05
CA PHE A 38 -12.89 9.63 -2.18
C PHE A 38 -14.20 9.29 -1.46
N GLU A 39 -14.82 8.19 -1.88
CA GLU A 39 -15.96 7.59 -1.21
C GLU A 39 -15.83 6.07 -1.17
N LEU A 40 -16.34 5.46 -0.09
CA LEU A 40 -16.39 4.01 0.01
C LEU A 40 -17.29 3.44 -1.10
N ILE A 41 -16.82 2.36 -1.72
CA ILE A 41 -17.56 1.65 -2.76
C ILE A 41 -17.49 0.15 -2.49
N LYS A 42 -18.59 -0.56 -2.78
CA LYS A 42 -18.57 -2.02 -2.74
C LYS A 42 -17.85 -2.56 -3.97
N THR A 43 -16.94 -3.50 -3.76
CA THR A 43 -16.20 -4.16 -4.84
C THR A 43 -16.24 -5.65 -4.67
N LYS A 44 -15.82 -6.38 -5.72
CA LYS A 44 -15.55 -7.82 -5.62
C LYS A 44 -14.04 -8.02 -5.74
N ILE A 45 -13.49 -8.94 -4.97
CA ILE A 45 -12.09 -9.37 -5.13
C ILE A 45 -12.01 -10.48 -6.16
N PHE A 46 -12.91 -11.47 -6.06
CA PHE A 46 -13.06 -12.54 -7.05
C PHE A 46 -14.34 -12.36 -7.88
N SER A 47 -14.37 -12.92 -9.09
CA SER A 47 -15.50 -12.78 -10.06
C SER A 47 -16.86 -13.10 -9.44
N ASP A 48 -16.89 -14.15 -8.62
CA ASP A 48 -18.10 -14.77 -8.09
C ASP A 48 -18.46 -14.28 -6.68
N ASP A 49 -17.70 -13.32 -6.13
CA ASP A 49 -17.96 -12.78 -4.80
C ASP A 49 -19.21 -11.89 -4.75
N THR A 50 -19.75 -11.75 -3.54
CA THR A 50 -20.71 -10.68 -3.23
C THR A 50 -19.94 -9.37 -2.97
N PRO A 51 -20.31 -8.24 -3.60
CA PRO A 51 -19.59 -6.99 -3.41
C PRO A 51 -19.67 -6.48 -1.96
N LYS A 52 -18.51 -6.13 -1.38
CA LYS A 52 -18.36 -5.62 0.00
C LYS A 52 -17.40 -4.44 0.05
N PHE A 53 -17.30 -3.79 1.20
CA PHE A 53 -16.29 -2.76 1.46
C PHE A 53 -15.03 -3.41 2.01
N TYR A 54 -13.86 -3.01 1.52
CA TYR A 54 -12.62 -3.70 1.86
C TYR A 54 -11.51 -2.76 2.30
N ALA A 55 -10.73 -3.24 3.25
CA ALA A 55 -9.38 -2.78 3.53
C ALA A 55 -8.37 -3.83 3.05
N ILE A 56 -7.17 -3.38 2.70
CA ILE A 56 -6.08 -4.23 2.25
C ILE A 56 -4.86 -3.94 3.11
N LEU A 57 -4.32 -4.98 3.74
CA LEU A 57 -3.00 -4.94 4.35
C LEU A 57 -2.01 -5.51 3.34
N GLY A 58 -1.08 -4.67 2.89
CA GLY A 58 -0.06 -5.03 1.91
C GLY A 58 1.34 -5.03 2.53
N SER A 59 2.15 -6.03 2.21
CA SER A 59 3.60 -6.02 2.51
C SER A 59 4.36 -6.40 1.26
N PHE A 60 5.29 -5.54 0.83
CA PHE A 60 6.00 -5.73 -0.44
C PHE A 60 7.31 -4.95 -0.50
N ASN A 61 8.22 -5.43 -1.34
CA ASN A 61 9.36 -4.64 -1.78
C ASN A 61 8.99 -3.78 -2.99
N VAL A 62 9.52 -2.56 -3.01
CA VAL A 62 9.35 -1.60 -4.08
C VAL A 62 10.70 -1.18 -4.65
N HIS A 63 10.77 -1.05 -5.97
CA HIS A 63 11.90 -0.47 -6.69
C HIS A 63 11.41 0.63 -7.62
N THR A 64 11.95 1.82 -7.47
CA THR A 64 11.76 2.95 -8.37
C THR A 64 13.10 3.36 -8.96
N SER A 65 13.10 4.33 -9.87
CA SER A 65 14.32 4.94 -10.38
C SER A 65 15.10 5.75 -9.33
N ALA A 66 14.47 6.13 -8.22
CA ALA A 66 15.05 7.01 -7.19
C ALA A 66 15.31 6.32 -5.84
N PHE A 67 14.54 5.31 -5.49
CA PHE A 67 14.61 4.62 -4.20
C PHE A 67 14.09 3.18 -4.29
N ALA A 68 14.56 2.35 -3.37
CA ALA A 68 14.11 0.97 -3.20
C ALA A 68 14.00 0.64 -1.71
N GLY A 69 13.09 -0.27 -1.36
CA GLY A 69 12.94 -0.78 0.01
C GLY A 69 11.64 -1.53 0.21
N THR A 70 11.25 -1.71 1.47
CA THR A 70 10.11 -2.53 1.88
C THR A 70 9.02 -1.64 2.46
N ARG A 71 7.77 -1.96 2.17
CA ARG A 71 6.57 -1.24 2.61
C ARG A 71 5.59 -2.20 3.28
N LEU A 72 5.01 -1.75 4.38
CA LEU A 72 3.82 -2.30 5.00
C LEU A 72 2.73 -1.23 4.89
N GLU A 73 1.65 -1.50 4.16
CA GLU A 73 0.61 -0.52 3.88
C GLU A 73 -0.77 -0.98 4.33
N VAL A 74 -1.55 -0.05 4.86
CA VAL A 74 -2.99 -0.20 5.07
C VAL A 74 -3.71 0.66 4.07
N ASN A 75 -4.47 0.01 3.20
CA ASN A 75 -5.24 0.63 2.13
C ASN A 75 -6.74 0.44 2.37
N ILE A 76 -7.56 1.39 1.95
CA ILE A 76 -9.01 1.21 1.80
C ILE A 76 -9.37 1.27 0.32
N ILE A 77 -10.19 0.32 -0.15
CA ILE A 77 -10.73 0.38 -1.49
C ILE A 77 -11.83 1.45 -1.53
N ALA A 78 -11.61 2.49 -2.33
CA ALA A 78 -12.52 3.59 -2.48
C ALA A 78 -12.61 4.04 -3.95
N ARG A 79 -13.65 4.79 -4.27
CA ARG A 79 -13.80 5.44 -5.57
C ARG A 79 -13.35 6.88 -5.48
N ASN A 80 -12.52 7.31 -6.43
CA ASN A 80 -12.19 8.72 -6.59
C ASN A 80 -13.39 9.46 -7.22
N LYS A 81 -13.93 10.45 -6.51
CA LYS A 81 -15.13 11.20 -6.93
C LYS A 81 -14.94 12.02 -8.21
N ARG A 82 -13.70 12.41 -8.52
CA ARG A 82 -13.40 13.28 -9.67
C ARG A 82 -13.39 12.52 -11.00
N ASN A 83 -12.80 11.33 -11.03
CA ASN A 83 -12.58 10.56 -12.27
C ASN A 83 -13.26 9.19 -12.27
N ASN A 84 -14.00 8.84 -11.21
CA ASN A 84 -14.74 7.59 -11.06
C ASN A 84 -13.85 6.33 -11.09
N LEU A 85 -12.53 6.47 -10.92
CA LEU A 85 -11.61 5.33 -10.85
C LEU A 85 -11.73 4.63 -9.50
N LEU A 86 -11.68 3.30 -9.54
CA LEU A 86 -11.45 2.48 -8.37
C LEU A 86 -10.00 2.65 -7.91
N SER A 87 -9.78 2.86 -6.63
CA SER A 87 -8.47 3.20 -6.08
C SER A 87 -8.24 2.50 -4.76
N TRP A 88 -6.98 2.14 -4.52
CA TRP A 88 -6.49 1.75 -3.21
C TRP A 88 -5.94 3.01 -2.56
N VAL A 89 -6.64 3.50 -1.55
CA VAL A 89 -6.27 4.71 -0.83
C VAL A 89 -5.42 4.30 0.35
N ILE A 90 -4.13 4.64 0.31
CA ILE A 90 -3.20 4.41 1.42
C ILE A 90 -3.64 5.29 2.58
N ILE A 91 -4.01 4.67 3.70
CA ILE A 91 -4.46 5.34 4.93
C ILE A 91 -3.31 5.47 5.92
N ASP A 92 -2.47 4.44 5.99
CA ASP A 92 -1.25 4.45 6.79
C ASP A 92 -0.25 3.48 6.18
N TYR A 93 1.02 3.67 6.49
CA TYR A 93 2.08 2.76 6.09
C TYR A 93 3.30 2.88 6.99
N ASP A 94 4.13 1.85 6.95
CA ASP A 94 5.50 1.89 7.40
C ASP A 94 6.47 1.47 6.29
N THR A 95 7.64 2.10 6.24
CA THR A 95 8.64 1.81 5.22
C THR A 95 10.05 2.22 5.64
N ASN A 96 11.05 1.49 5.15
CA ASN A 96 12.47 1.83 5.27
C ASN A 96 13.02 2.63 4.08
N THR A 97 12.14 3.12 3.19
CA THR A 97 12.54 3.88 2.01
C THR A 97 11.76 5.19 1.89
N LEU A 98 12.20 6.05 0.98
CA LEU A 98 11.55 7.33 0.73
C LEU A 98 10.11 7.13 0.25
N SER A 99 9.24 8.07 0.62
CA SER A 99 7.86 8.10 0.15
C SER A 99 7.52 9.46 -0.44
N HIS A 100 6.44 9.53 -1.22
CA HIS A 100 5.92 10.77 -1.75
C HIS A 100 4.58 11.10 -1.09
N ASP A 101 4.51 12.26 -0.43
CA ASP A 101 3.29 12.84 0.12
C ASP A 101 2.86 14.04 -0.75
N VAL A 102 1.56 14.14 -1.03
CA VAL A 102 1.03 15.20 -1.91
C VAL A 102 1.27 16.61 -1.35
N SER A 103 1.29 16.77 -0.03
CA SER A 103 1.47 18.06 0.64
C SER A 103 2.93 18.38 0.99
N LYS A 104 3.74 17.36 1.27
CA LYS A 104 5.13 17.51 1.73
C LYS A 104 6.19 17.16 0.69
N GLY A 105 5.81 16.61 -0.46
CA GLY A 105 6.75 16.13 -1.47
C GLY A 105 7.42 14.84 -1.02
N VAL A 106 8.75 14.74 -1.18
CA VAL A 106 9.51 13.56 -0.74
C VAL A 106 9.65 13.60 0.79
N ILE A 107 9.23 12.53 1.43
CA ILE A 107 9.33 12.32 2.87
C ILE A 107 10.22 11.12 3.16
N ASP A 108 10.89 11.18 4.31
CA ASP A 108 11.85 10.18 4.76
C ASP A 108 11.15 8.86 5.15
N SER A 109 11.94 7.82 5.39
CA SER A 109 11.45 6.55 5.90
C SER A 109 10.76 6.71 7.26
N THR A 110 9.78 5.86 7.54
CA THR A 110 9.10 5.84 8.85
C THR A 110 9.74 4.86 9.84
N THR A 111 10.55 3.94 9.32
CA THR A 111 11.31 2.96 10.10
C THR A 111 12.72 2.79 9.53
N GLU A 112 13.67 2.45 10.41
CA GLU A 112 15.01 2.02 9.99
C GLU A 112 15.01 0.53 9.56
N TYR A 113 14.20 -0.29 10.24
CA TYR A 113 14.14 -1.73 10.04
C TYR A 113 12.80 -2.17 9.45
N ALA A 114 12.87 -2.85 8.31
CA ALA A 114 11.74 -3.47 7.64
C ALA A 114 12.20 -4.78 6.98
N LEU A 115 11.51 -5.88 7.27
CA LEU A 115 11.79 -7.21 6.74
C LEU A 115 10.49 -7.83 6.24
N LEU A 116 10.51 -8.26 4.99
CA LEU A 116 9.55 -9.19 4.41
C LEU A 116 10.34 -10.37 3.85
N THR A 117 10.12 -11.56 4.39
CA THR A 117 10.77 -12.77 3.90
C THR A 117 9.90 -14.00 4.13
N THR A 118 10.28 -15.11 3.51
CA THR A 118 9.75 -16.43 3.82
C THR A 118 10.86 -17.34 4.33
N ASN A 119 10.56 -18.23 5.26
CA ASN A 119 11.50 -19.30 5.64
C ASN A 119 11.27 -20.54 4.76
N TYR A 120 11.99 -21.64 5.04
CA TYR A 120 11.91 -22.88 4.25
C TYR A 120 10.58 -23.63 4.38
N ASP A 121 9.80 -23.38 5.44
CA ASP A 121 8.51 -24.03 5.66
C ASP A 121 7.34 -23.28 5.01
N GLY A 122 7.63 -22.12 4.39
CA GLY A 122 6.63 -21.25 3.76
C GLY A 122 6.02 -20.23 4.72
N THR A 123 6.49 -20.13 5.98
CA THR A 123 6.07 -19.08 6.90
C THR A 123 6.53 -17.74 6.37
N ILE A 124 5.56 -16.85 6.23
CA ILE A 124 5.77 -15.45 5.92
C ILE A 124 6.16 -14.73 7.21
N ILE A 125 7.29 -14.03 7.16
CA ILE A 125 7.80 -13.21 8.25
C ILE A 125 7.73 -11.75 7.79
N VAL A 126 6.95 -10.95 8.51
CA VAL A 126 6.83 -9.50 8.33
C VAL A 126 7.24 -8.85 9.65
N ASP A 127 8.34 -8.10 9.65
CA ASP A 127 8.86 -7.44 10.85
C ASP A 127 9.23 -5.99 10.54
N PHE A 128 8.59 -5.06 11.25
CA PHE A 128 8.73 -3.62 11.08
C PHE A 128 8.86 -2.96 12.46
N ASN A 129 9.80 -2.05 12.62
CA ASN A 129 10.03 -1.36 13.90
C ASN A 129 9.93 0.17 13.77
N ASN A 130 8.70 0.68 13.89
CA ASN A 130 8.48 2.12 14.01
C ASN A 130 8.41 2.56 15.47
N ARG A 131 9.56 3.01 16.02
CA ARG A 131 9.68 3.49 17.41
C ARG A 131 8.77 4.68 17.75
N GLN A 132 8.37 5.48 16.76
CA GLN A 132 7.52 6.66 16.99
C GLN A 132 6.04 6.29 17.13
N LYS A 133 5.62 5.12 16.64
CA LYS A 133 4.22 4.65 16.72
C LYS A 133 3.96 3.70 17.90
N THR A 134 4.99 3.21 18.57
CA THR A 134 4.86 2.28 19.71
C THR A 134 4.33 2.92 21.00
N GLU A 135 4.18 4.26 21.02
CA GLU A 135 3.72 5.03 22.19
C GLU A 135 2.23 5.45 22.14
N ARG A 136 1.37 4.73 21.41
CA ARG A 136 -0.09 5.02 21.38
C ARG A 136 -0.93 4.02 22.18
#